data_AF-A0A517YJF8-F1
#
_entry.id   AF-A0A517YJF8-F1
#
_cell.length_a   1.000
_cell.length_b   1.000
_cell.length_c   1.000
_cell.angle_alpha   90.00
_cell.angle_beta   90.00
_cell.angle_gamma   90.00
#
_symmetry.space_group_name_H-M   'P 1'
#
loop_
_entity.id
_entity.type
_entity.pdbx_description
1 polymer ?
#
loop_
_entity_poly.entity_id
_entity_poly.type
_entity_poly.pdbx_seq_one_letter_code
_entity_poly.pdbx_strand_id
1 'polypeptide(L)'
;MPVSVDQQIEQVTMRQYGLLGRGAGMGNALFAIDYDQLPLQAQQTIDLIIAGGPFPFREDNTEFRNNFQDLPNGQYREFTVPTPGIANRGARRIVARSTGILFFTACHYERVQGRMSNEDRIAATAAVDAEWRNGFYIITGLEIDFRNKIKAALSSLPIRSRGRR
;
A
#
# COMPACT_ATOMS: atom_id res chain seq x y z
N MET A 1 -21.37 1.17 -17.50
CA MET A 1 -20.84 0.36 -18.62
C MET A 1 -20.67 -1.07 -18.14
N PRO A 2 -21.16 -2.10 -18.85
CA PRO A 2 -20.86 -3.48 -18.48
C PRO A 2 -19.37 -3.75 -18.71
N VAL A 3 -18.71 -4.33 -17.72
CA VAL A 3 -17.32 -4.80 -17.84
C VAL A 3 -17.23 -5.85 -18.94
N SER A 4 -16.25 -5.73 -19.83
CA SER A 4 -16.09 -6.71 -20.91
C SER A 4 -15.66 -8.07 -20.36
N VAL A 5 -16.00 -9.15 -21.07
CA VAL A 5 -15.59 -10.52 -20.72
C VAL A 5 -14.07 -10.62 -20.65
N ASP A 6 -13.35 -9.90 -21.50
CA ASP A 6 -11.88 -9.85 -21.51
C ASP A 6 -11.33 -9.22 -20.23
N GLN A 7 -11.96 -8.15 -19.74
CA GLN A 7 -11.60 -7.53 -18.45
C GLN A 7 -11.88 -8.46 -17.26
N GLN A 8 -12.88 -9.34 -17.34
CA GLN A 8 -13.13 -10.34 -16.30
C GLN A 8 -12.10 -11.47 -16.33
N ILE A 9 -11.73 -11.94 -17.52
CA ILE A 9 -10.72 -13.00 -17.69
C ILE A 9 -9.36 -12.51 -17.18
N GLU A 10 -8.91 -11.32 -17.60
CA GLU A 10 -7.67 -10.72 -17.12
C GLU A 10 -7.63 -10.57 -15.60
N GLN A 11 -8.74 -10.12 -14.99
CA GLN A 11 -8.83 -10.00 -13.53
C GLN A 11 -8.78 -11.35 -12.83
N VAL A 12 -9.42 -12.39 -13.37
CA VAL A 12 -9.38 -13.75 -12.81
C VAL A 12 -7.96 -14.30 -12.91
N THR A 13 -7.31 -14.16 -14.06
CA THR A 13 -5.92 -14.58 -14.29
C THR A 13 -4.97 -13.84 -13.35
N MET A 14 -5.08 -12.52 -13.23
CA MET A 14 -4.25 -11.75 -12.32
C MET A 14 -4.51 -12.07 -10.85
N ARG A 15 -5.74 -12.40 -10.44
CA ARG A 15 -6.05 -12.92 -9.08
C ARG A 15 -5.45 -14.30 -8.85
N GLN A 16 -5.51 -15.18 -9.85
CA GLN A 16 -4.95 -16.53 -9.80
C GLN A 16 -3.43 -16.51 -9.63
N TYR A 17 -2.75 -15.53 -10.26
CA TYR A 17 -1.31 -15.31 -10.10
C TYR A 17 -0.93 -14.36 -8.97
N GLY A 18 -1.89 -13.92 -8.14
CA GLY A 18 -1.64 -13.08 -6.96
C GLY A 18 -1.21 -11.64 -7.28
N LEU A 19 -1.52 -11.15 -8.49
CA LEU A 19 -1.25 -9.80 -8.99
C LEU A 19 -2.39 -8.81 -8.70
N LEU A 20 -3.58 -9.30 -8.32
CA LEU A 20 -4.70 -8.50 -7.83
C LEU A 20 -5.21 -9.04 -6.48
N GLY A 21 -5.50 -8.13 -5.54
CA GLY A 21 -6.17 -8.46 -4.28
C GLY A 21 -7.60 -8.99 -4.47
N ARG A 22 -8.14 -9.70 -3.46
CA ARG A 22 -9.52 -10.24 -3.49
C ARG A 22 -10.58 -9.18 -3.18
N GLY A 23 -10.45 -7.98 -3.73
CA GLY A 23 -11.44 -6.91 -3.61
C GLY A 23 -12.66 -7.17 -4.51
N ALA A 24 -13.55 -8.07 -4.13
CA ALA A 24 -14.89 -8.16 -4.70
C ALA A 24 -15.75 -7.00 -4.15
N GLY A 25 -16.02 -5.97 -4.96
CA GLY A 25 -17.08 -4.98 -4.70
C GLY A 25 -16.86 -3.97 -3.55
N MET A 26 -15.72 -3.97 -2.86
CA MET A 26 -15.39 -2.99 -1.83
C MET A 26 -14.09 -2.22 -2.12
N GLY A 27 -14.07 -1.45 -3.21
CA GLY A 27 -13.28 -0.21 -3.30
C GLY A 27 -11.75 -0.27 -3.22
N ASN A 28 -11.10 -1.43 -3.10
CA ASN A 28 -9.65 -1.52 -2.96
C ASN A 28 -9.07 -2.28 -4.16
N ALA A 29 -8.88 -1.55 -5.26
CA ALA A 29 -8.16 -2.05 -6.42
C ALA A 29 -6.64 -2.03 -6.15
N LEU A 30 -5.92 -2.96 -6.78
CA LEU A 30 -4.47 -2.95 -6.84
C LEU A 30 -4.06 -2.39 -8.20
N PHE A 31 -3.37 -1.25 -8.19
CA PHE A 31 -2.85 -0.55 -9.34
C PHE A 31 -1.34 -0.77 -9.46
N ALA A 32 -0.73 -0.36 -10.56
CA ALA A 32 0.72 -0.27 -10.69
C ALA A 32 1.15 1.20 -10.69
N ILE A 33 2.33 1.48 -10.13
CA ILE A 33 3.01 2.76 -10.24
C ILE A 33 4.51 2.53 -10.35
N ASP A 34 5.16 3.20 -11.29
CA ASP A 34 6.62 3.15 -11.37
C ASP A 34 7.26 3.95 -10.23
N TYR A 35 8.42 3.47 -9.77
CA TYR A 35 9.12 4.06 -8.62
C TYR A 35 9.42 5.55 -8.80
N ASP A 36 9.76 5.98 -10.01
CA ASP A 36 10.06 7.36 -10.36
C ASP A 36 8.83 8.28 -10.31
N GLN A 37 7.62 7.71 -10.44
CA GLN A 37 6.35 8.42 -10.33
C GLN A 37 5.83 8.50 -8.89
N LEU A 38 6.54 7.89 -7.92
CA LEU A 38 6.18 8.02 -6.51
C LEU A 38 6.43 9.46 -6.02
N PRO A 39 5.63 9.95 -5.05
CA PRO A 39 5.96 11.15 -4.30
C PRO A 39 7.38 11.04 -3.74
N LEU A 40 8.12 12.15 -3.72
CA LEU A 40 9.49 12.18 -3.20
C LEU A 40 9.57 11.63 -1.76
N GLN A 41 8.55 11.90 -0.94
CA GLN A 41 8.49 11.39 0.44
C GLN A 41 8.37 9.86 0.49
N ALA A 42 7.71 9.23 -0.49
CA ALA A 42 7.63 7.77 -0.57
C ALA A 42 8.98 7.16 -0.97
N GLN A 43 9.69 7.79 -1.92
CA GLN A 43 11.05 7.37 -2.29
C GLN A 43 11.99 7.46 -1.08
N GLN A 44 11.95 8.57 -0.34
CA GLN A 44 12.73 8.77 0.89
C GLN A 44 12.39 7.74 1.98
N THR A 45 11.10 7.39 2.15
CA THR A 45 10.71 6.31 3.07
C THR A 45 11.32 4.96 2.65
N ILE A 46 11.42 4.67 1.35
CA ILE A 46 12.05 3.44 0.86
C ILE A 46 13.57 3.44 1.15
N ASP A 47 14.23 4.58 0.99
CA ASP A 47 15.65 4.72 1.35
C ASP A 47 15.88 4.49 2.85
N LEU A 48 14.98 4.98 3.71
CA LEU A 48 15.03 4.69 5.15
C LEU A 48 14.83 3.21 5.45
N ILE A 49 13.96 2.51 4.71
CA ILE A 49 13.80 1.05 4.85
C ILE A 49 15.14 0.36 4.55
N ILE A 50 15.81 0.74 3.46
CA ILE A 50 17.11 0.19 3.06
C ILE A 50 18.20 0.50 4.09
N ALA A 51 18.22 1.72 4.61
CA ALA A 51 19.18 2.16 5.63
C ALA A 51 18.91 1.55 7.03
N GLY A 52 17.73 0.98 7.26
CA GLY A 52 17.32 0.45 8.55
C GLY A 52 16.84 1.52 9.54
N GLY A 53 16.43 2.69 9.05
CA GLY A 53 16.01 3.85 9.84
C GLY A 53 17.09 4.92 10.00
N PRO A 54 16.96 5.84 10.96
CA PRO A 54 15.90 5.91 11.97
C PRO A 54 14.52 6.22 11.35
N PHE A 55 13.48 5.56 11.86
CA PHE A 55 12.11 5.80 11.39
C PHE A 55 11.45 6.94 12.19
N PRO A 56 10.75 7.88 11.52
CA PRO A 56 10.21 9.07 12.15
C PRO A 56 9.04 8.77 13.09
N PHE A 57 8.29 7.69 12.87
CA PHE A 57 7.14 7.35 13.70
C PHE A 57 7.32 6.01 14.42
N ARG A 58 6.78 5.92 15.64
CA ARG A 58 6.87 4.70 16.48
C ARG A 58 6.14 3.52 15.85
N GLU A 59 5.13 3.78 15.03
CA GLU A 59 4.35 2.76 14.32
C GLU A 59 5.02 2.28 13.03
N ASP A 60 6.13 2.89 12.61
CA ASP A 60 6.90 2.41 11.46
C ASP A 60 7.59 1.09 11.80
N ASN A 61 7.74 0.23 10.78
CA ASN A 61 8.29 -1.12 10.91
C ASN A 61 7.48 -2.02 11.86
N THR A 62 6.17 -1.74 12.00
CA THR A 62 5.21 -2.64 12.66
C THR A 62 4.53 -3.54 11.64
N GLU A 63 3.97 -4.65 12.12
CA GLU A 63 3.23 -5.60 11.28
C GLU A 63 1.98 -4.97 10.65
N PHE A 64 1.86 -5.09 9.32
CA PHE A 64 0.62 -4.83 8.61
C PHE A 64 -0.15 -6.14 8.43
N ARG A 65 -1.28 -6.28 9.13
CA ARG A 65 -2.00 -7.55 9.23
C ARG A 65 -2.78 -7.96 7.98
N ASN A 66 -2.99 -7.03 7.03
CA ASN A 66 -3.80 -7.28 5.83
C ASN A 66 -5.18 -7.93 6.14
N ASN A 67 -5.84 -7.50 7.23
CA ASN A 67 -7.08 -8.11 7.73
C ASN A 67 -8.21 -8.15 6.69
N PHE A 68 -8.23 -7.15 5.79
CA PHE A 68 -9.22 -7.02 4.73
C PHE A 68 -8.84 -7.74 3.44
N GLN A 69 -7.68 -8.40 3.39
CA GLN A 69 -7.19 -9.17 2.24
C GLN A 69 -7.10 -8.34 0.93
N ASP A 70 -6.79 -7.05 1.08
CA ASP A 70 -6.62 -6.12 -0.03
C ASP A 70 -5.30 -6.40 -0.79
N LEU A 71 -4.31 -6.96 -0.10
CA LEU A 71 -3.06 -7.44 -0.69
C LEU A 71 -3.05 -8.98 -0.75
N PRO A 72 -2.19 -9.59 -1.58
CA PRO A 72 -1.97 -11.03 -1.58
C PRO A 72 -1.59 -11.57 -0.18
N ASN A 73 -1.73 -12.87 0.05
CA ASN A 73 -1.32 -13.47 1.31
C ASN A 73 0.18 -13.28 1.55
N GLY A 74 0.57 -12.88 2.76
CA GLY A 74 1.97 -12.67 3.09
C GLY A 74 2.18 -11.97 4.43
N GLN A 75 3.45 -11.86 4.81
CA GLN A 75 3.90 -11.06 5.95
C GLN A 75 4.30 -9.68 5.45
N TYR A 76 3.72 -8.66 6.07
CA TYR A 76 3.89 -7.27 5.67
C TYR A 76 4.31 -6.40 6.86
N ARG A 77 5.04 -5.34 6.54
CA ARG A 77 5.36 -4.24 7.46
C ARG A 77 4.88 -2.93 6.88
N GLU A 78 4.40 -2.02 7.73
CA GLU A 78 4.00 -0.68 7.29
C GLU A 78 4.99 0.40 7.72
N PHE A 79 5.18 1.39 6.85
CA PHE A 79 6.02 2.55 7.03
C PHE A 79 5.25 3.80 6.61
N THR A 80 5.35 4.84 7.42
CA THR A 80 4.69 6.12 7.18
C THR A 80 5.40 6.87 6.06
N VAL A 81 4.62 7.41 5.13
CA VAL A 81 5.09 8.37 4.15
C VAL A 81 4.62 9.75 4.61
N PRO A 82 5.54 10.67 4.98
CA PRO A 82 5.16 12.01 5.38
C PRO A 82 4.37 12.73 4.28
N THR A 83 3.31 13.44 4.67
CA THR A 83 2.61 14.37 3.78
C THR A 83 3.09 15.79 4.10
N PRO A 84 3.63 16.55 3.14
CA PRO A 84 4.05 17.93 3.35
C PRO A 84 2.94 18.77 4.00
N GLY A 85 3.31 19.57 5.01
CA GLY A 85 2.35 20.42 5.73
C GLY A 85 1.47 19.71 6.76
N ILE A 86 1.53 18.39 6.87
CA ILE A 86 0.77 17.62 7.87
C ILE A 86 1.71 17.25 9.03
N ALA A 87 1.37 17.68 10.25
CA ALA A 87 2.18 17.45 11.45
C ALA A 87 2.01 16.05 12.05
N ASN A 88 0.93 15.33 11.70
CA ASN A 88 0.69 13.96 12.13
C ASN A 88 1.19 12.97 11.06
N ARG A 89 0.94 11.67 11.27
CA ARG A 89 1.37 10.60 10.34
C ARG A 89 0.75 10.68 8.95
N GLY A 90 -0.26 11.51 8.74
CA GLY A 90 -1.03 11.55 7.51
C GLY A 90 -1.62 10.19 7.13
N ALA A 91 -2.02 10.08 5.87
CA ALA A 91 -2.71 8.92 5.32
C ALA A 91 -1.79 7.96 4.54
N ARG A 92 -0.65 8.46 4.07
CA ARG A 92 0.20 7.77 3.09
C ARG A 92 1.09 6.72 3.75
N ARG A 93 1.18 5.52 3.17
CA ARG A 93 1.99 4.41 3.69
C ARG A 93 2.74 3.69 2.57
N ILE A 94 3.94 3.21 2.88
CA ILE A 94 4.57 2.08 2.18
C ILE A 94 4.28 0.82 2.97
N VAL A 95 3.73 -0.19 2.31
CA VAL A 95 3.56 -1.53 2.84
C VAL A 95 4.54 -2.45 2.15
N ALA A 96 5.49 -2.98 2.92
CA ALA A 96 6.56 -3.82 2.42
C ALA A 96 6.30 -5.29 2.74
N ARG A 97 6.29 -6.15 1.73
CA ARG A 97 6.26 -7.60 1.91
C ARG A 97 7.65 -8.09 2.29
N SER A 98 7.74 -9.14 3.11
CA SER A 98 9.02 -9.79 3.47
C SER A 98 9.86 -10.25 2.27
N THR A 99 9.26 -10.41 1.10
CA THR A 99 9.95 -10.76 -0.16
C THR A 99 10.66 -9.57 -0.84
N GLY A 100 10.48 -8.34 -0.34
CA GLY A 100 10.98 -7.12 -0.97
C GLY A 100 10.02 -6.46 -1.97
N ILE A 101 8.80 -6.98 -2.12
CA ILE A 101 7.75 -6.31 -2.92
C ILE A 101 7.19 -5.15 -2.09
N LEU A 102 7.06 -3.98 -2.71
CA LEU A 102 6.55 -2.78 -2.07
C LEU A 102 5.20 -2.37 -2.66
N PHE A 103 4.35 -1.86 -1.78
CA PHE A 103 3.07 -1.28 -2.12
C PHE A 103 2.98 0.12 -1.55
N PHE A 104 2.46 1.07 -2.31
CA PHE A 104 2.11 2.40 -1.85
C PHE A 104 0.60 2.50 -1.65
N THR A 105 0.16 3.25 -0.64
CA THR A 105 -1.24 3.65 -0.48
C THR A 105 -1.30 5.07 0.04
N ALA A 106 -2.24 5.86 -0.49
CA ALA A 106 -2.40 7.26 -0.11
C ALA A 106 -3.56 7.50 0.88
N CYS A 107 -4.41 6.51 1.14
CA CYS A 107 -5.76 6.72 1.66
C CYS A 107 -6.00 6.29 3.12
N HIS A 108 -4.97 6.09 3.93
CA HIS A 108 -5.10 5.67 5.35
C HIS A 108 -6.05 4.48 5.61
N TYR A 109 -6.28 3.62 4.61
CA TYR A 109 -7.31 2.58 4.69
C TYR A 109 -8.74 3.09 4.99
N GLU A 110 -9.02 4.38 4.81
CA GLU A 110 -10.31 4.98 5.15
C GLU A 110 -11.39 4.51 4.17
N ARG A 111 -12.15 3.53 4.62
CA ARG A 111 -13.50 3.30 4.12
C ARG A 111 -14.39 4.36 4.76
N VAL A 112 -15.14 5.10 3.94
CA VAL A 112 -16.21 5.96 4.43
C VAL A 112 -17.17 5.08 5.24
N GLN A 113 -17.25 5.32 6.55
CA GLN A 113 -18.15 4.59 7.45
C GLN A 113 -19.53 5.25 7.44
N GLY A 114 -20.60 4.44 7.32
CA GLY A 114 -21.98 4.93 7.34
C GLY A 114 -22.92 4.06 6.51
N ARG A 115 -24.24 4.19 6.73
CA ARG A 115 -25.25 3.68 5.79
C ARG A 115 -25.28 4.60 4.58
N MET A 116 -24.43 4.33 3.60
CA MET A 116 -24.38 5.04 2.32
C MET A 116 -24.61 4.06 1.18
N SER A 117 -25.13 4.55 0.05
CA SER A 117 -25.17 3.74 -1.17
C SER A 117 -23.74 3.43 -1.63
N ASN A 118 -23.57 2.38 -2.44
CA ASN A 118 -22.24 2.05 -2.98
C ASN A 118 -21.67 3.20 -3.84
N GLU A 119 -22.51 3.96 -4.54
CA GLU A 119 -22.10 5.10 -5.36
C GLU A 119 -21.61 6.27 -4.50
N ASP A 120 -22.35 6.64 -3.46
CA ASP A 120 -21.94 7.73 -2.56
C ASP A 120 -20.64 7.39 -1.82
N ARG A 121 -20.48 6.11 -1.46
CA ARG A 121 -19.25 5.62 -0.84
C ARG A 121 -18.06 5.72 -1.81
N ILE A 122 -18.24 5.38 -3.09
CA ILE A 122 -17.20 5.53 -4.12
C ILE A 122 -16.84 7.01 -4.31
N ALA A 123 -17.84 7.90 -4.38
CA ALA A 123 -17.62 9.33 -4.56
C ALA A 123 -16.89 9.97 -3.37
N ALA A 124 -17.31 9.69 -2.14
CA ALA A 124 -16.67 10.20 -0.94
C ALA A 124 -15.23 9.67 -0.77
N THR A 125 -15.00 8.40 -1.12
CA THR A 125 -13.65 7.81 -1.15
C THR A 125 -12.75 8.45 -2.22
N ALA A 126 -13.30 8.81 -3.39
CA ALA A 126 -12.55 9.50 -4.45
C ALA A 126 -12.20 10.96 -4.09
N ALA A 127 -12.89 11.57 -3.12
CA ALA A 127 -12.65 12.95 -2.68
C ALA A 127 -11.58 13.08 -1.59
N VAL A 128 -11.07 11.97 -1.02
CA VAL A 128 -10.07 11.98 0.06
C VAL A 128 -8.70 12.48 -0.41
N ASP A 129 -8.33 12.20 -1.66
CA ASP A 129 -7.14 12.76 -2.32
C ASP A 129 -7.38 12.79 -3.84
N ALA A 130 -7.41 13.97 -4.45
CA ALA A 130 -7.71 14.13 -5.88
C ALA A 130 -6.61 13.56 -6.80
N GLU A 131 -5.40 13.38 -6.26
CA GLU A 131 -4.25 12.86 -7.00
C GLU A 131 -4.20 11.32 -6.97
N TRP A 132 -4.79 10.69 -5.96
CA TRP A 132 -4.62 9.26 -5.69
C TRP A 132 -5.95 8.52 -5.63
N ARG A 133 -6.10 7.52 -6.50
CA ARG A 133 -7.20 6.54 -6.39
C ARG A 133 -7.07 5.76 -5.08
N ASN A 134 -8.19 5.54 -4.41
CA ASN A 134 -8.25 4.70 -3.23
C ASN A 134 -7.86 3.24 -3.54
N GLY A 135 -6.92 2.70 -2.77
CA GLY A 135 -6.42 1.35 -2.93
C GLY A 135 -4.91 1.27 -2.68
N PHE A 136 -4.32 0.21 -3.22
CA PHE A 136 -2.88 0.00 -3.20
C PHE A 136 -2.30 0.12 -4.60
N TYR A 137 -1.06 0.55 -4.67
CA TYR A 137 -0.26 0.59 -5.88
C TYR A 137 0.94 -0.32 -5.66
N ILE A 138 1.07 -1.39 -6.44
CA ILE A 138 2.32 -2.14 -6.49
C ILE A 138 3.39 -1.25 -7.14
N ILE A 139 4.55 -1.16 -6.50
CA ILE A 139 5.66 -0.33 -7.00
C ILE A 139 6.46 -1.15 -8.02
N THR A 140 6.46 -0.68 -9.26
CA THR A 140 7.19 -1.23 -10.40
C THR A 140 8.44 -0.38 -10.70
N GLY A 141 9.21 -0.76 -11.73
CA GLY A 141 10.43 -0.02 -12.11
C GLY A 141 11.64 -0.16 -11.18
N LEU A 142 11.52 -0.87 -10.05
CA LEU A 142 12.66 -1.13 -9.15
C LEU A 142 13.65 -2.14 -9.72
N GLU A 143 14.93 -1.77 -9.79
CA GLU A 143 16.01 -2.68 -10.14
C GLU A 143 16.13 -3.87 -9.16
N ILE A 144 16.64 -4.99 -9.66
CA ILE A 144 16.73 -6.23 -8.89
C ILE A 144 17.63 -6.08 -7.65
N ASP A 145 18.75 -5.38 -7.77
CA ASP A 145 19.66 -5.13 -6.65
C ASP A 145 19.02 -4.24 -5.59
N PHE A 146 18.20 -3.29 -6.01
CA PHE A 146 17.44 -2.45 -5.10
C PHE A 146 16.41 -3.27 -4.31
N ARG A 147 15.68 -4.18 -4.99
CA ARG A 147 14.76 -5.12 -4.32
C ARG A 147 15.49 -6.04 -3.34
N ASN A 148 16.69 -6.51 -3.70
CA ASN A 148 17.51 -7.34 -2.82
C ASN A 148 17.94 -6.59 -1.56
N LYS A 149 18.32 -5.31 -1.68
CA LYS A 149 18.63 -4.45 -0.53
C LYS A 149 17.43 -4.27 0.39
N ILE A 150 16.25 -3.99 -0.17
CA ILE A 150 15.00 -3.89 0.61
C ILE A 150 14.74 -5.20 1.37
N LYS A 151 14.80 -6.35 0.68
CA LYS A 151 14.60 -7.66 1.30
C LYS A 151 15.59 -7.90 2.44
N ALA A 152 16.88 -7.64 2.21
CA ALA A 152 17.92 -7.81 3.21
C ALA A 152 17.67 -6.92 4.45
N ALA A 153 17.31 -5.65 4.24
CA ALA A 153 17.00 -4.73 5.32
C ALA A 153 15.75 -5.15 6.12
N LEU A 154 14.70 -5.61 5.45
CA LEU A 154 13.51 -6.13 6.14
C LEU A 154 13.82 -7.39 6.97
N SER A 155 14.76 -8.23 6.52
CA SER A 155 15.20 -9.40 7.28
C SER A 155 16.05 -9.04 8.50
N SER A 156 16.84 -7.96 8.46
CA SER A 156 17.68 -7.53 9.59
C SER A 156 16.92 -6.68 10.61
N LEU A 157 15.86 -5.99 10.19
CA LEU A 157 15.07 -5.13 11.07
C LEU A 157 14.23 -5.96 12.05
N PRO A 158 14.34 -5.76 13.38
CA PRO A 158 13.42 -6.37 14.33
C PRO A 158 12.02 -5.78 14.12
N ILE A 159 10.99 -6.62 14.08
CA ILE A 159 9.61 -6.13 13.99
C ILE A 159 9.28 -5.39 15.29
N ARG A 160 8.85 -4.13 15.17
CA ARG A 160 8.34 -3.41 16.33
C ARG A 160 6.96 -3.93 16.67
N SER A 161 6.74 -4.35 17.92
CA SER A 161 5.40 -4.63 18.39
C SER A 161 4.61 -3.33 18.43
N ARG A 162 3.41 -3.34 17.86
CA ARG A 162 2.43 -2.27 18.10
C ARG A 162 2.13 -2.37 19.61
N GLY A 163 2.69 -1.46 20.42
CA GLY A 163 2.44 -1.45 21.86
C GLY A 163 0.94 -1.62 22.11
N ARG A 164 0.55 -2.62 22.91
CA ARG A 164 -0.85 -2.80 23.30
C ARG A 164 -1.30 -1.48 23.92
N ARG A 165 -2.30 -0.84 23.31
CA ARG A 165 -3.18 0.08 24.05
C ARG A 165 -4.14 -0.76 24.87
#